data_AF-M3APK4-F1
#
_entry.id   AF-M3APK4-F1
#
_cell.length_a   1.000
_cell.length_b   1.000
_cell.length_c   1.000
_cell.angle_alpha   90.00
_cell.angle_beta   90.00
_cell.angle_gamma   90.00
#
_symmetry.space_group_name_H-M   'P 1'
#
loop_
_entity.id
_entity.type
_entity.pdbx_description
1 polymer ?
#
loop_
_entity_poly.entity_id
_entity_poly.type
_entity_poly.pdbx_seq_one_letter_code
_entity_poly.pdbx_strand_id
1 'polypeptide(L)'
;MKSDTQVRAPTPKVGKQATAVTLGAFLSGAMMSLSAVMIPVVLQTNDQADQLLKQWALLYHYGHIIMPSLAILTTSLYAYIAYSKRAVGHQDWSAYAKAGLTTIAIVPFTLTIMEPTNDTLHELSRSTGNSLDIVQGLIVKWVWMHTVRSVFPMFGSILGFRGVLKECGVYSK
;
A
#
# COMPACT_ATOMS: atom_id res chain seq x y z
N MET A 1 -30.45 43.21 -17.76
CA MET A 1 -29.90 42.01 -18.44
C MET A 1 -28.38 42.12 -18.44
N LYS A 2 -27.70 41.64 -17.38
CA LYS A 2 -26.24 41.49 -17.36
C LYS A 2 -25.96 40.03 -17.69
N SER A 3 -25.26 39.78 -18.79
CA SER A 3 -24.93 38.43 -19.24
C SER A 3 -23.86 37.83 -18.33
N ASP A 4 -24.23 36.83 -17.55
CA ASP A 4 -23.29 35.97 -16.83
C ASP A 4 -22.62 35.01 -17.82
N THR A 5 -21.70 35.53 -18.63
CA THR A 5 -20.72 34.70 -19.33
C THR A 5 -19.52 34.51 -18.42
N GLN A 6 -19.72 33.83 -17.29
CA GLN A 6 -18.61 33.22 -16.55
C GLN A 6 -18.08 32.10 -17.44
N VAL A 7 -17.04 32.41 -18.24
CA VAL A 7 -16.27 31.40 -18.98
C VAL A 7 -15.68 30.46 -17.94
N ARG A 8 -16.36 29.33 -17.71
CA ARG A 8 -15.94 28.30 -16.75
C ARG A 8 -14.55 27.83 -17.18
N ALA A 9 -13.55 27.99 -16.31
CA ALA A 9 -12.21 27.49 -16.55
C ALA A 9 -12.27 26.01 -16.97
N PRO A 10 -11.43 25.55 -17.91
CA PRO A 10 -11.43 24.17 -18.36
C PRO A 10 -11.22 23.22 -17.17
N THR A 11 -12.03 22.16 -17.10
CA THR A 11 -11.95 21.17 -16.02
C THR A 11 -10.55 20.57 -15.97
N PRO A 12 -9.91 20.52 -14.78
CA PRO A 12 -8.55 20.01 -14.64
C PRO A 12 -8.50 18.53 -15.02
N LYS A 13 -7.59 18.17 -15.93
CA LYS A 13 -7.42 16.80 -16.42
C LYS A 13 -6.57 15.99 -15.43
N VAL A 14 -7.20 15.52 -14.36
CA VAL A 14 -6.55 14.80 -13.25
C VAL A 14 -6.79 13.29 -13.24
N GLY A 15 -7.34 12.72 -14.32
CA GLY A 15 -7.78 11.32 -14.36
C GLY A 15 -6.67 10.32 -14.00
N LYS A 16 -5.46 10.48 -14.55
CA LYS A 16 -4.33 9.57 -14.26
C LYS A 16 -3.90 9.65 -12.79
N GLN A 17 -3.89 10.87 -12.26
CA GLN A 17 -3.52 11.19 -10.88
C GLN A 17 -4.53 10.60 -9.90
N ALA A 18 -5.83 10.77 -10.19
CA ALA A 18 -6.91 10.16 -9.42
C ALA A 18 -6.80 8.63 -9.42
N THR A 19 -6.56 8.00 -10.59
CA THR A 19 -6.33 6.55 -10.67
C THR A 19 -5.15 6.10 -9.80
N ALA A 20 -4.02 6.81 -9.83
CA ALA A 20 -2.85 6.48 -9.00
C ALA A 20 -3.15 6.56 -7.50
N VAL A 21 -3.87 7.60 -7.08
CA VAL A 21 -4.31 7.78 -5.69
C VAL A 21 -5.25 6.66 -5.26
N THR A 22 -6.23 6.32 -6.09
CA THR A 22 -7.18 5.23 -5.79
C THR A 22 -6.48 3.89 -5.68
N LEU A 23 -5.55 3.57 -6.59
CA LEU A 23 -4.79 2.31 -6.53
C LEU A 23 -3.92 2.22 -5.27
N GLY A 24 -3.24 3.31 -4.89
CA GLY A 24 -2.44 3.35 -3.66
C GLY A 24 -3.29 3.19 -2.40
N ALA A 25 -4.45 3.85 -2.35
CA ALA A 25 -5.36 3.78 -1.21
C ALA A 25 -5.98 2.38 -1.10
N PHE A 26 -6.37 1.79 -2.24
CA PHE A 26 -6.85 0.41 -2.31
C PHE A 26 -5.78 -0.59 -1.85
N LEU A 27 -4.53 -0.46 -2.31
CA LEU A 27 -3.42 -1.30 -1.87
C LEU A 27 -3.22 -1.22 -0.35
N SER A 28 -3.16 -0.01 0.21
CA SER A 28 -3.01 0.19 1.65
C SER A 28 -4.18 -0.41 2.43
N GLY A 29 -5.42 -0.16 1.98
CA GLY A 29 -6.63 -0.71 2.61
C GLY A 29 -6.67 -2.23 2.58
N ALA A 30 -6.32 -2.84 1.45
CA ALA A 30 -6.23 -4.30 1.31
C ALA A 30 -5.18 -4.89 2.26
N MET A 31 -4.00 -4.27 2.37
CA MET A 31 -2.98 -4.65 3.34
C MET A 31 -3.48 -4.52 4.78
N MET A 32 -4.18 -3.43 5.10
CA MET A 32 -4.71 -3.21 6.45
C MET A 32 -5.81 -4.18 6.81
N SER A 33 -6.66 -4.58 5.87
CA SER A 33 -7.70 -5.58 6.11
C SER A 33 -7.12 -6.93 6.57
N LEU A 34 -5.96 -7.34 6.04
CA LEU A 34 -5.28 -8.54 6.52
C LEU A 34 -4.89 -8.41 8.00
N SER A 35 -4.19 -7.33 8.35
CA SER A 35 -3.68 -7.10 9.70
C SER A 35 -4.79 -6.81 10.73
N ALA A 36 -5.85 -6.10 10.33
CA ALA A 36 -6.89 -5.59 11.24
C ALA A 36 -8.10 -6.52 11.36
N VAL A 37 -8.36 -7.37 10.36
CA VAL A 37 -9.54 -8.24 10.32
C VAL A 37 -9.15 -9.70 10.24
N MET A 38 -8.43 -10.10 9.18
CA MET A 38 -8.18 -11.53 8.91
C MET A 38 -7.29 -12.18 9.97
N ILE A 39 -6.14 -11.58 10.32
CA ILE A 39 -5.21 -12.19 11.27
C ILE A 39 -5.79 -12.29 12.68
N PRO A 40 -6.49 -11.28 13.23
CA PRO A 40 -7.18 -11.43 14.51
C PRO A 40 -8.18 -12.60 14.53
N VAL A 41 -8.96 -12.79 13.46
CA VAL A 41 -9.88 -13.93 13.34
C VAL A 41 -9.12 -15.25 13.35
N VAL A 42 -8.05 -15.35 12.57
CA VAL A 42 -7.20 -16.55 12.49
C VAL A 42 -6.53 -16.84 13.84
N LEU A 43 -6.02 -15.84 14.55
CA LEU A 43 -5.41 -16.03 15.88
C LEU A 43 -6.42 -16.49 16.94
N GLN A 44 -7.68 -16.05 16.85
CA GLN A 44 -8.73 -16.41 17.83
C GLN A 44 -9.41 -17.74 17.54
N THR A 45 -9.39 -18.22 16.30
CA THR A 45 -10.13 -19.43 15.87
C THR A 45 -9.28 -20.69 15.78
N ASN A 46 -7.96 -20.58 15.87
CA ASN A 46 -7.05 -21.73 15.80
C ASN A 46 -6.46 -22.05 17.18
N ASP A 47 -6.67 -23.29 17.62
CA ASP A 47 -6.08 -23.91 18.81
C ASP A 47 -4.87 -24.81 18.47
N GLN A 48 -4.57 -24.99 17.18
CA GLN A 48 -3.48 -25.82 16.68
C GLN A 48 -2.47 -24.99 15.89
N ALA A 49 -1.19 -25.07 16.29
CA ALA A 49 -0.09 -24.35 15.65
C ALA A 49 0.02 -24.67 14.15
N ASP A 50 -0.10 -25.94 13.78
CA ASP A 50 0.05 -26.40 12.40
C ASP A 50 -1.07 -25.84 11.49
N GLN A 51 -2.30 -25.72 12.01
CA GLN A 51 -3.42 -25.13 11.27
C GLN A 51 -3.24 -23.61 11.11
N LEU A 52 -2.82 -22.93 12.19
CA LEU A 52 -2.52 -21.50 12.18
C LEU A 52 -1.41 -21.16 11.17
N LEU A 53 -0.34 -21.95 11.13
CA LEU A 53 0.76 -21.79 10.17
C LEU A 53 0.30 -22.01 8.73
N LYS A 54 -0.55 -23.02 8.46
CA LYS A 54 -1.11 -23.26 7.13
C LYS A 54 -1.95 -22.07 6.65
N GLN A 55 -2.79 -21.52 7.51
CA GLN A 55 -3.62 -20.36 7.18
C GLN A 55 -2.76 -19.12 6.91
N TRP A 56 -1.76 -18.85 7.76
CA TRP A 56 -0.82 -17.76 7.55
C TRP A 56 -0.04 -17.94 6.23
N ALA A 57 0.45 -19.15 5.93
CA ALA A 57 1.22 -19.42 4.71
C ALA A 57 0.38 -19.23 3.43
N LEU A 58 -0.88 -19.67 3.44
CA LEU A 58 -1.81 -19.42 2.32
C LEU A 58 -2.12 -17.93 2.17
N LEU A 59 -2.37 -17.22 3.28
CA LEU A 59 -2.59 -15.77 3.27
C LEU A 59 -1.37 -15.02 2.71
N TYR A 60 -0.17 -15.41 3.14
CA TYR A 60 1.08 -14.87 2.63
C TYR A 60 1.21 -15.12 1.13
N HIS A 61 0.94 -16.35 0.66
CA HIS A 61 1.02 -16.72 -0.75
C HIS A 61 0.15 -15.83 -1.64
N TYR A 62 -1.14 -15.69 -1.30
CA TYR A 62 -2.05 -14.82 -2.07
C TYR A 62 -1.66 -13.33 -1.98
N GLY A 63 -1.26 -12.87 -0.79
CA GLY A 63 -0.76 -11.50 -0.60
C GLY A 63 0.49 -11.21 -1.44
N HIS A 64 1.44 -12.14 -1.49
CA HIS A 64 2.69 -12.04 -2.25
C HIS A 64 2.47 -12.05 -3.76
N ILE A 65 1.44 -12.75 -4.25
CA ILE A 65 1.08 -12.71 -5.68
C ILE A 65 0.42 -11.39 -6.06
N ILE A 66 -0.54 -10.91 -5.24
CA ILE A 66 -1.42 -9.79 -5.63
C ILE A 66 -0.79 -8.43 -5.30
N MET A 67 -0.28 -8.26 -4.07
CA MET A 67 0.09 -6.94 -3.56
C MET A 67 1.34 -6.33 -4.24
N PRO A 68 2.41 -7.09 -4.53
CA PRO A 68 3.55 -6.56 -5.29
C PRO A 68 3.15 -6.07 -6.67
N SER A 69 2.26 -6.78 -7.38
CA SER A 69 1.76 -6.32 -8.69
C SER A 69 1.01 -4.99 -8.59
N LEU A 70 0.14 -4.84 -7.58
CA LEU A 70 -0.54 -3.56 -7.31
C LEU A 70 0.45 -2.44 -6.94
N ALA A 71 1.48 -2.74 -6.15
CA ALA A 71 2.50 -1.78 -5.78
C ALA A 71 3.35 -1.32 -6.98
N ILE A 72 3.75 -2.24 -7.85
CA ILE A 72 4.49 -1.95 -9.10
C ILE A 72 3.62 -1.11 -10.04
N LEU A 73 2.35 -1.48 -10.22
CA LEU A 73 1.41 -0.74 -11.06
C LEU A 73 1.22 0.70 -10.54
N THR A 74 0.96 0.85 -9.24
CA THR A 74 0.76 2.14 -8.59
C THR A 74 2.02 3.02 -8.70
N THR A 75 3.18 2.45 -8.40
CA THR A 75 4.48 3.15 -8.48
C THR A 75 4.78 3.59 -9.91
N SER A 76 4.57 2.70 -10.89
CA SER A 76 4.78 3.00 -12.31
C SER A 76 3.90 4.15 -12.79
N LEU A 77 2.64 4.19 -12.34
CA LEU A 77 1.72 5.27 -12.68
C LEU A 77 2.17 6.61 -12.07
N TYR A 78 2.58 6.62 -10.79
CA TYR A 78 3.17 7.81 -10.17
C TYR A 78 4.44 8.28 -10.89
N ALA A 79 5.33 7.35 -11.26
CA ALA A 79 6.55 7.66 -11.99
C ALA A 79 6.24 8.26 -13.37
N TYR A 80 5.28 7.70 -14.10
CA TYR A 80 4.83 8.22 -15.39
C TYR A 80 4.24 9.64 -15.26
N ILE A 81 3.41 9.90 -14.24
CA ILE A 81 2.83 11.23 -13.99
C ILE A 81 3.93 12.24 -13.64
N ALA A 82 4.84 11.87 -12.73
CA ALA A 82 5.97 12.71 -12.34
C ALA A 82 6.86 13.05 -13.54
N TYR A 83 7.22 12.04 -14.34
CA TYR A 83 8.00 12.22 -15.56
C TYR A 83 7.31 13.15 -16.55
N SER A 84 6.03 12.89 -16.86
CA SER A 84 5.25 13.69 -17.81
C SER A 84 5.14 15.15 -17.39
N LYS A 85 4.94 15.42 -16.10
CA LYS A 85 4.89 16.79 -15.56
C LYS A 85 6.25 17.47 -15.56
N ARG A 86 7.31 16.75 -15.21
CA ARG A 86 8.68 17.26 -15.22
C ARG A 86 9.11 17.64 -16.64
N ALA A 87 8.74 16.84 -17.64
CA ALA A 87 9.08 17.08 -19.05
C ALA A 87 8.51 18.41 -19.60
N VAL A 88 7.38 18.88 -19.07
CA VAL A 88 6.77 20.17 -19.44
C VAL A 88 7.01 21.29 -18.42
N GLY A 89 7.94 21.10 -17.47
CA GLY A 89 8.30 22.13 -16.47
C GLY A 89 7.28 22.36 -15.35
N HIS A 90 6.28 21.48 -15.21
CA HIS A 90 5.21 21.66 -14.23
C HIS A 90 5.65 21.26 -12.81
N GLN A 91 5.72 22.21 -11.89
CA GLN A 91 6.31 22.04 -10.54
C GLN A 91 5.68 20.94 -9.66
N ASP A 92 4.44 20.56 -9.96
CA ASP A 92 3.72 19.52 -9.21
C ASP A 92 4.24 18.09 -9.45
N TRP A 93 5.18 17.91 -10.37
CA TRP A 93 5.84 16.61 -10.59
C TRP A 93 6.40 16.00 -9.30
N SER A 94 6.89 16.85 -8.39
CA SER A 94 7.56 16.43 -7.16
C SER A 94 6.63 15.73 -6.17
N ALA A 95 5.33 16.08 -6.14
CA ALA A 95 4.35 15.42 -5.28
C ALA A 95 4.16 13.95 -5.71
N TYR A 96 4.03 13.72 -7.01
CA TYR A 96 3.88 12.37 -7.57
C TYR A 96 5.17 11.55 -7.48
N ALA A 97 6.33 12.18 -7.63
CA ALA A 97 7.61 11.50 -7.40
C ALA A 97 7.72 11.01 -5.95
N LYS A 98 7.40 11.86 -4.97
CA LYS A 98 7.38 11.47 -3.54
C LYS A 98 6.32 10.39 -3.27
N ALA A 99 5.16 10.46 -3.91
CA ALA A 99 4.12 9.44 -3.80
C ALA A 99 4.58 8.07 -4.32
N GLY A 100 5.26 8.04 -5.47
CA GLY A 100 5.85 6.81 -6.01
C GLY A 100 6.96 6.25 -5.11
N LEU A 101 7.88 7.11 -4.66
CA LEU A 101 8.99 6.71 -3.77
C LEU A 101 8.50 6.13 -2.43
N THR A 102 7.50 6.76 -1.82
CA THR A 102 6.90 6.26 -0.58
C THR A 102 6.15 4.95 -0.81
N THR A 103 5.44 4.80 -1.94
CA THR A 103 4.74 3.55 -2.28
C THR A 103 5.71 2.38 -2.48
N ILE A 104 6.80 2.57 -3.24
CA ILE A 104 7.76 1.49 -3.52
C ILE A 104 8.65 1.13 -2.34
N ALA A 105 8.75 2.01 -1.33
CA ALA A 105 9.51 1.75 -0.10
C ALA A 105 9.01 0.52 0.68
N ILE A 106 7.82 -0.01 0.38
CA ILE A 106 7.41 -1.33 0.88
C ILE A 106 8.38 -2.45 0.50
N VAL A 107 9.06 -2.35 -0.65
CA VAL A 107 9.99 -3.39 -1.14
C VAL A 107 11.22 -3.48 -0.23
N PRO A 108 12.04 -2.42 -0.05
CA PRO A 108 13.16 -2.47 0.87
C PRO A 108 12.72 -2.74 2.31
N PHE A 109 11.57 -2.22 2.76
CA PHE A 109 11.04 -2.55 4.09
C PHE A 109 10.77 -4.05 4.24
N THR A 110 10.20 -4.69 3.23
CA THR A 110 9.89 -6.13 3.28
C THR A 110 11.17 -6.96 3.36
N LEU A 111 12.14 -6.68 2.48
CA LEU A 111 13.41 -7.43 2.41
C LEU A 111 14.29 -7.20 3.64
N THR A 112 14.27 -6.01 4.24
CA THR A 112 15.19 -5.70 5.36
C THR A 112 14.58 -5.96 6.73
N ILE A 113 13.28 -5.75 6.91
CA ILE A 113 12.62 -5.78 8.23
C ILE A 113 11.75 -7.03 8.40
N MET A 114 10.97 -7.40 7.38
CA MET A 114 9.99 -8.48 7.50
C MET A 114 10.55 -9.86 7.13
N GLU A 115 11.48 -9.93 6.17
CA GLU A 115 12.03 -11.17 5.61
C GLU A 115 12.48 -12.18 6.68
N PRO A 116 13.25 -11.81 7.72
CA PRO A 116 13.68 -12.78 8.74
C PRO A 116 12.51 -13.45 9.47
N THR A 117 11.43 -12.72 9.74
CA THR A 117 10.25 -13.30 10.41
C THR A 117 9.40 -14.12 9.44
N ASN A 118 9.33 -13.72 8.17
CA ASN A 118 8.68 -14.52 7.13
C ASN A 118 9.38 -15.87 6.95
N ASP A 119 10.71 -15.88 6.92
CA ASP A 119 11.50 -17.09 6.76
C ASP A 119 11.29 -18.06 7.94
N THR A 120 11.32 -17.56 9.17
CA THR A 120 11.02 -18.39 10.36
C THR A 120 9.60 -18.97 10.29
N LEU A 121 8.58 -18.18 9.93
CA LEU A 121 7.21 -18.69 9.81
C LEU A 121 7.07 -19.71 8.68
N HIS A 122 7.77 -19.53 7.55
CA HIS A 122 7.80 -20.51 6.47
C HIS A 122 8.53 -21.79 6.87
N GLU A 123 9.61 -21.71 7.64
CA GLU A 123 10.30 -22.88 8.16
C GLU A 123 9.39 -23.67 9.10
N LEU A 124 8.76 -23.00 10.06
CA LEU A 124 7.80 -23.63 10.98
C LEU A 124 6.61 -24.24 10.24
N SER A 125 6.16 -23.64 9.12
CA SER A 125 5.06 -24.19 8.31
C SER A 125 5.38 -25.53 7.65
N ARG A 126 6.67 -25.91 7.59
CA ARG A 126 7.15 -27.19 7.04
C ARG A 126 7.42 -28.25 8.13
N SER A 127 7.38 -27.88 9.40
CA SER A 127 7.47 -28.80 10.54
C SER A 127 6.09 -29.04 11.17
N THR A 128 6.01 -30.06 12.02
CA THR A 128 4.82 -30.39 12.82
C THR A 128 5.15 -30.36 14.30
N GLY A 129 4.15 -30.16 15.17
CA GLY A 129 4.37 -30.17 16.62
C GLY A 129 5.02 -28.88 17.13
N ASN A 130 4.83 -27.78 16.41
CA ASN A 130 5.28 -26.46 16.83
C ASN A 130 4.47 -25.97 18.04
N SER A 131 5.10 -25.17 18.91
CA SER A 131 4.39 -24.53 20.03
C SER A 131 3.44 -23.44 19.52
N LEU A 132 2.17 -23.49 19.94
CA LEU A 132 1.16 -22.50 19.58
C LEU A 132 1.57 -21.09 20.01
N ASP A 133 2.09 -20.93 21.23
CA ASP A 133 2.51 -19.63 21.77
C ASP A 133 3.63 -19.00 20.93
N ILE A 134 4.59 -19.81 20.46
CA ILE A 134 5.69 -19.36 19.61
C ILE A 134 5.14 -18.88 18.26
N VAL A 135 4.27 -19.68 17.64
CA VAL A 135 3.65 -19.34 16.35
C VAL A 135 2.81 -18.06 16.45
N GLN A 136 1.97 -17.95 17.48
CA GLN A 136 1.14 -16.76 17.73
C GLN A 136 2.02 -15.52 17.94
N GLY A 137 3.07 -15.62 18.75
CA GLY A 137 4.01 -14.51 18.98
C GLY A 137 4.68 -14.02 17.69
N LEU A 138 5.10 -14.94 16.81
CA LEU A 138 5.68 -14.60 15.51
C LEU A 138 4.66 -13.95 14.56
N ILE A 139 3.43 -14.46 14.51
CA ILE A 139 2.36 -13.87 13.69
C ILE A 139 1.98 -12.48 14.20
N VAL A 140 1.91 -12.26 15.52
CA VAL A 140 1.66 -10.92 16.11
C VAL A 140 2.79 -9.95 15.74
N LYS A 141 4.05 -10.39 15.85
CA LYS A 141 5.21 -9.59 15.41
C LYS A 141 5.11 -9.26 13.92
N TRP A 142 4.76 -10.24 13.09
CA TRP A 142 4.55 -10.05 11.65
C TRP A 142 3.45 -9.02 11.36
N VAL A 143 2.32 -9.06 12.07
CA VAL A 143 1.21 -8.10 11.94
C VAL A 143 1.67 -6.68 12.22
N TRP A 144 2.44 -6.45 13.27
CA TRP A 144 2.97 -5.13 13.58
C TRP A 144 3.82 -4.56 12.44
N MET A 145 4.73 -5.35 11.90
CA MET A 145 5.56 -4.92 10.77
C MET A 145 4.74 -4.75 9.49
N HIS A 146 3.79 -5.64 9.21
CA HIS A 146 2.91 -5.54 8.05
C HIS A 146 1.99 -4.31 8.13
N THR A 147 1.58 -3.92 9.34
CA THR A 147 0.88 -2.66 9.60
C THR A 147 1.76 -1.45 9.31
N VAL A 148 3.03 -1.45 9.72
CA VAL A 148 3.96 -0.38 9.32
C VAL A 148 4.13 -0.36 7.80
N ARG A 149 4.25 -1.53 7.16
CA ARG A 149 4.35 -1.68 5.70
C ARG A 149 3.15 -1.06 4.96
N SER A 150 1.92 -1.17 5.49
CA SER A 150 0.72 -0.62 4.83
C SER A 150 0.64 0.91 4.88
N VAL A 151 1.35 1.54 5.80
CA VAL A 151 1.41 3.01 5.94
C VAL A 151 2.14 3.65 4.76
N PHE A 152 3.10 2.97 4.13
CA PHE A 152 3.85 3.47 2.99
C PHE A 152 2.97 3.85 1.77
N PRO A 153 2.14 2.95 1.20
CA PRO A 153 1.21 3.31 0.14
C PRO A 153 0.10 4.28 0.60
N MET A 154 -0.25 4.29 1.91
CA MET A 154 -1.17 5.29 2.46
C MET A 154 -0.59 6.70 2.36
N PHE A 155 0.65 6.89 2.82
CA PHE A 155 1.37 8.15 2.69
C PHE A 155 1.56 8.55 1.23
N GLY A 156 1.87 7.59 0.36
CA GLY A 156 1.94 7.82 -1.08
C GLY A 156 0.62 8.35 -1.64
N SER A 157 -0.50 7.77 -1.24
CA SER A 157 -1.84 8.19 -1.64
C SER A 157 -2.20 9.58 -1.11
N ILE A 158 -1.82 9.92 0.12
CA ILE A 158 -2.00 11.28 0.68
C ILE A 158 -1.19 12.29 -0.13
N LEU A 159 0.07 11.99 -0.47
CA LEU A 159 0.92 12.87 -1.27
C LEU A 159 0.37 13.06 -2.69
N GLY A 160 -0.07 11.99 -3.33
CA GLY A 160 -0.72 12.04 -4.64
C GLY A 160 -2.03 12.82 -4.62
N PHE A 161 -2.87 12.60 -3.60
CA PHE A 161 -4.15 13.29 -3.43
C PHE A 161 -3.96 14.80 -3.21
N ARG A 162 -2.95 15.18 -2.42
CA ARG A 162 -2.54 16.58 -2.29
C ARG A 162 -2.18 17.19 -3.65
N GLY A 163 -1.47 16.47 -4.51
CA GLY A 163 -1.19 16.87 -5.89
C GLY A 163 -2.46 17.10 -6.71
N VAL A 164 -3.42 16.17 -6.65
CA VAL A 164 -4.72 16.28 -7.32
C VAL A 164 -5.48 17.53 -6.85
N LEU A 165 -5.57 17.76 -5.54
CA LEU A 165 -6.26 18.92 -4.98
C LEU A 165 -5.64 20.25 -5.44
N LYS A 166 -4.31 20.31 -5.54
CA LYS A 166 -3.61 21.48 -6.06
C LYS A 166 -3.93 21.74 -7.53
N GLU A 167 -3.96 20.70 -8.36
CA GLU A 167 -4.34 20.80 -9.78
C GLU A 167 -5.82 21.19 -9.97
N CYS A 168 -6.66 20.86 -9.00
CA CYS A 168 -8.05 21.30 -8.96
C CYS A 168 -8.24 22.72 -8.42
N GLY A 169 -7.18 23.43 -8.04
CA GLY A 169 -7.26 24.78 -7.50
C GLY A 169 -7.86 24.86 -6.09
N VAL A 170 -7.95 23.74 -5.36
CA VAL A 170 -8.52 23.71 -4.00
C VAL A 170 -7.65 24.49 -3.02
N TYR A 171 -6.33 24.54 -3.27
CA TYR A 171 -5.43 25.46 -2.59
C TYR A 171 -4.26 25.82 -3.52
N SER A 172 -3.91 27.09 -3.56
CA SER A 172 -2.59 27.53 -4.03
C SER A 172 -1.69 27.63 -2.81
N LYS A 173 -0.54 26.96 -2.84
CA LYS A 173 0.59 27.46 -2.05
C LYS A 173 1.09 28.75 -2.68
#